data_AF-A0A7H4PEZ7-F1
#
_entry.id   AF-A0A7H4PEZ7-F1
#
_cell.length_a   1.000
_cell.length_b   1.000
_cell.length_c   1.000
_cell.angle_alpha   90.00
_cell.angle_beta   90.00
_cell.angle_gamma   90.00
#
_symmetry.space_group_name_H-M   'P 1'
#
loop_
_entity.id
_entity.type
_entity.pdbx_description
1 polymer ?
#
loop_
_entity_poly.entity_id
_entity_poly.type
_entity_poly.pdbx_seq_one_letter_code
_entity_poly.pdbx_strand_id
1 'polypeptide(L)'
;MKNADMTTLLAQFPLLEELIALKETTWFNPSTTSLAEGLPYVGLTTEDVQDAHARLDRFAPYLAEAFPETAATGGIIESELVAIPAMKARLEKTFRQPIAGDLLLKKDSHLPISGSIKARGGIYEVLTHAEKLAIDAGLLNTADDYRKLLTPEFRTFFSQYSIAVGSTRQPGNVDWHNERAHRLQGDGPYVRRRQGVEKGQTAQPRRDGGGVRRGLRRGG
;
A
#
# COMPACT_ATOMS: atom_id res chain seq x y z
N MET A 1 -13.01 4.46 -24.76
CA MET A 1 -14.40 3.96 -24.78
C MET A 1 -15.11 4.55 -25.97
N LYS A 2 -15.86 3.76 -26.75
CA LYS A 2 -16.68 4.31 -27.84
C LYS A 2 -17.87 5.04 -27.22
N ASN A 3 -18.22 6.24 -27.68
CA ASN A 3 -19.29 7.06 -27.08
C ASN A 3 -20.66 6.34 -26.99
N ALA A 4 -20.95 5.39 -27.88
CA ALA A 4 -22.16 4.56 -27.84
C ALA A 4 -22.27 3.67 -26.58
N ASP A 5 -21.13 3.32 -25.98
CA ASP A 5 -21.04 2.54 -24.74
C ASP A 5 -21.44 3.38 -23.52
N MET A 6 -21.11 4.67 -23.52
CA MET A 6 -21.43 5.58 -22.42
C MET A 6 -22.92 5.90 -22.34
N THR A 7 -23.58 6.23 -23.46
CA THR A 7 -25.02 6.52 -23.45
C THR A 7 -25.85 5.33 -22.96
N THR A 8 -25.45 4.11 -23.33
CA THR A 8 -26.09 2.88 -22.86
C THR A 8 -25.92 2.70 -21.36
N LEU A 9 -24.71 2.92 -20.82
CA LEU A 9 -24.43 2.86 -19.39
C LEU A 9 -25.23 3.89 -18.59
N LEU A 10 -25.36 5.14 -19.08
CA LEU A 10 -26.13 6.18 -18.42
C LEU A 10 -27.62 5.83 -18.36
N ALA A 11 -28.17 5.28 -19.45
CA ALA A 11 -29.56 4.83 -19.48
C ALA A 11 -29.81 3.67 -18.51
N GLN A 12 -28.86 2.75 -18.37
CA GLN A 12 -28.98 1.59 -17.48
C GLN A 12 -28.71 1.94 -16.01
N PHE A 13 -27.80 2.88 -15.75
CA PHE A 13 -27.37 3.28 -14.40
C PHE A 13 -27.45 4.81 -14.25
N PRO A 14 -28.65 5.38 -14.03
CA PRO A 14 -28.85 6.84 -13.97
C PRO A 14 -27.99 7.54 -12.90
N LEU A 15 -27.58 6.84 -11.85
CA LEU A 15 -26.68 7.35 -10.81
C LEU A 15 -25.35 7.86 -11.40
N LEU A 16 -24.90 7.31 -12.52
CA LEU A 16 -23.68 7.75 -13.19
C LEU A 16 -23.76 9.21 -13.64
N GLU A 17 -24.94 9.74 -13.96
CA GLU A 17 -25.11 11.16 -14.28
C GLU A 17 -24.75 12.05 -13.08
N GLU A 18 -25.15 11.65 -11.87
CA GLU A 18 -24.80 12.35 -10.64
C GLU A 18 -23.29 12.30 -10.36
N LEU A 19 -22.66 11.14 -10.60
CA LEU A 19 -21.22 10.96 -10.45
C LEU A 19 -20.42 11.83 -11.44
N ILE A 20 -20.85 11.88 -12.71
CA ILE A 20 -20.23 12.72 -13.74
C ILE A 20 -20.38 14.20 -13.38
N ALA A 21 -21.53 14.59 -12.82
CA ALA A 21 -21.79 15.94 -12.36
C ALA A 21 -21.07 16.31 -11.04
N LEU A 22 -20.29 15.38 -10.45
CA LEU A 22 -19.59 15.57 -9.17
C LEU A 22 -20.54 15.93 -8.01
N LYS A 23 -21.81 15.50 -8.10
CA LYS A 23 -22.78 15.67 -7.03
C LYS A 23 -22.45 14.72 -5.88
N GLU A 24 -22.47 15.22 -4.63
CA GLU A 24 -22.38 14.35 -3.46
C GLU A 24 -23.51 13.30 -3.53
N THR A 25 -23.13 12.03 -3.62
CA THR A 25 -24.03 10.94 -3.99
C THR A 25 -23.97 9.84 -2.93
N THR A 26 -25.12 9.29 -2.56
CA THR A 26 -25.24 8.15 -1.65
C THR A 26 -25.97 7.02 -2.36
N TRP A 27 -25.39 5.82 -2.36
CA TRP A 27 -26.02 4.61 -2.90
C TRP A 27 -26.08 3.54 -1.82
N PHE A 28 -27.28 3.13 -1.47
CA PHE A 28 -27.51 2.00 -0.58
C PHE A 28 -27.59 0.73 -1.42
N ASN A 29 -26.71 -0.24 -1.15
CA ASN A 29 -26.72 -1.52 -1.85
C ASN A 29 -28.05 -2.25 -1.57
N PRO A 30 -28.93 -2.46 -2.58
CA PRO A 30 -30.21 -3.13 -2.37
C PRO A 30 -30.07 -4.65 -2.20
N SER A 31 -28.87 -5.20 -2.44
CA SER A 31 -28.58 -6.63 -2.50
C SER A 31 -27.60 -7.08 -1.42
N THR A 32 -27.63 -6.45 -0.24
CA THR A 32 -26.90 -6.96 0.93
C THR A 32 -27.44 -8.35 1.31
N THR A 33 -26.54 -9.28 1.59
CA THR A 33 -26.91 -10.66 1.94
C THR A 33 -26.60 -10.96 3.40
N SER A 34 -27.07 -12.11 3.88
CA SER A 34 -26.56 -12.66 5.14
C SER A 34 -25.07 -13.04 5.01
N LEU A 35 -24.40 -13.23 6.16
CA LEU A 35 -23.02 -13.73 6.18
C LEU A 35 -22.90 -15.08 5.46
N ALA A 36 -23.81 -16.02 5.74
CA ALA A 36 -23.77 -17.36 5.17
C ALA A 36 -23.88 -17.36 3.63
N GLU A 37 -24.71 -16.46 3.08
CA GLU A 37 -24.87 -16.31 1.63
C GLU A 37 -23.71 -15.55 0.99
N GLY A 38 -23.15 -14.55 1.68
CA GLY A 38 -22.11 -13.68 1.12
C GLY A 38 -20.70 -14.27 1.20
N LEU A 39 -20.40 -15.03 2.26
CA LEU A 39 -19.05 -15.53 2.56
C LEU A 39 -18.44 -16.38 1.43
N PRO A 40 -19.19 -17.25 0.72
CA PRO A 40 -18.64 -18.02 -0.41
C PRO A 40 -18.06 -17.17 -1.55
N TYR A 41 -18.46 -15.90 -1.66
CA TYR A 41 -17.98 -14.98 -2.71
C TYR A 41 -16.74 -14.17 -2.30
N VAL A 42 -16.31 -14.23 -1.04
CA VAL A 42 -15.15 -13.49 -0.55
C VAL A 42 -13.83 -14.09 -1.04
N GLY A 43 -13.79 -15.42 -1.20
CA GLY A 43 -12.58 -16.15 -1.62
C GLY A 43 -11.48 -16.24 -0.54
N LEU A 44 -11.80 -15.85 0.69
CA LEU A 44 -10.96 -16.00 1.88
C LEU A 44 -11.81 -16.57 3.02
N THR A 45 -11.18 -17.32 3.92
CA THR A 45 -11.84 -17.98 5.05
C THR A 45 -11.43 -17.39 6.39
N THR A 46 -12.06 -17.85 7.47
CA THR A 46 -11.67 -17.51 8.84
C THR A 46 -10.25 -17.99 9.14
N GLU A 47 -9.84 -19.12 8.59
CA GLU A 47 -8.50 -19.68 8.74
C GLU A 47 -7.45 -18.75 8.14
N ASP A 48 -7.68 -18.16 6.96
CA ASP A 48 -6.78 -17.15 6.38
C ASP A 48 -6.58 -15.94 7.32
N VAL A 49 -7.65 -15.53 8.02
CA VAL A 49 -7.61 -14.44 9.01
C VAL A 49 -6.81 -14.85 10.24
N GLN A 50 -7.01 -16.07 10.75
CA GLN A 50 -6.24 -16.57 11.89
C GLN A 50 -4.76 -16.77 11.56
N ASP A 51 -4.45 -17.24 10.35
CA ASP A 51 -3.08 -17.37 9.85
C ASP A 51 -2.40 -16.01 9.75
N ALA A 52 -3.14 -14.96 9.36
CA ALA A 52 -2.65 -13.59 9.37
C ALA A 52 -2.34 -13.09 10.79
N HIS A 53 -3.23 -13.33 11.75
CA HIS A 53 -2.98 -13.01 13.16
C HIS A 53 -1.75 -13.76 13.71
N ALA A 54 -1.71 -15.08 13.53
CA ALA A 54 -0.61 -15.92 14.03
C ALA A 54 0.75 -15.49 13.43
N ARG A 55 0.77 -15.04 12.17
CA ARG A 55 1.97 -14.47 11.56
C ARG A 55 2.38 -13.17 12.23
N LEU A 56 1.46 -12.24 12.43
CA LEU A 56 1.77 -10.99 13.13
C LEU A 56 2.27 -11.24 14.55
N ASP A 57 1.72 -12.25 15.24
CA ASP A 57 2.19 -12.67 16.56
C ASP A 57 3.63 -13.20 16.53
N ARG A 58 3.98 -14.03 15.54
CA ARG A 58 5.38 -14.48 15.34
C ARG A 58 6.34 -13.30 15.09
N PHE A 59 5.89 -12.28 14.37
CA PHE A 59 6.68 -11.08 14.09
C PHE A 59 6.69 -10.05 15.23
N ALA A 60 5.79 -10.14 16.21
CA ALA A 60 5.72 -9.20 17.32
C ALA A 60 7.08 -8.97 18.03
N PRO A 61 7.86 -9.99 18.43
CA PRO A 61 9.17 -9.76 19.06
C PRO A 61 10.19 -9.11 18.10
N TYR A 62 10.14 -9.40 16.79
CA TYR A 62 10.95 -8.69 15.79
C TYR A 62 10.56 -7.21 15.70
N LEU A 63 9.26 -6.92 15.62
CA LEU A 63 8.75 -5.55 15.48
C LEU A 63 9.10 -4.69 16.70
N ALA A 64 8.99 -5.26 17.91
CA ALA A 64 9.35 -4.59 19.15
C ALA A 64 10.80 -4.08 19.16
N GLU A 65 11.74 -4.85 18.58
CA GLU A 65 13.16 -4.48 18.49
C GLU A 65 13.47 -3.62 17.25
N ALA A 66 12.88 -3.95 16.10
CA ALA A 66 13.12 -3.24 14.83
C ALA A 66 12.55 -1.81 14.84
N PHE A 67 11.43 -1.61 15.56
CA PHE A 67 10.69 -0.37 15.66
C PHE A 67 10.44 -0.02 17.14
N PRO A 68 11.33 0.77 17.77
CA PRO A 68 11.23 1.10 19.20
C PRO A 68 9.89 1.70 19.63
N GLU A 69 9.18 2.39 18.72
CA GLU A 69 7.82 2.91 18.95
C GLU A 69 6.78 1.81 19.24
N THR A 70 7.05 0.55 18.90
CA THR A 70 6.16 -0.60 19.16
C THR A 70 6.59 -1.42 20.38
N ALA A 71 7.71 -1.11 21.02
CA ALA A 71 8.23 -1.90 22.15
C ALA A 71 7.23 -1.93 23.33
N ALA A 72 6.58 -0.79 23.61
CA ALA A 72 5.59 -0.67 24.68
C ALA A 72 4.32 -1.54 24.45
N THR A 73 4.02 -1.89 23.19
CA THR A 73 2.91 -2.77 22.82
C THR A 73 3.38 -4.19 22.51
N GLY A 74 4.63 -4.54 22.85
CA GLY A 74 5.20 -5.85 22.56
C GLY A 74 5.33 -6.14 21.06
N GLY A 75 5.40 -5.11 20.22
CA GLY A 75 5.45 -5.24 18.76
C GLY A 75 4.09 -5.30 18.07
N ILE A 76 2.99 -5.22 18.82
CA ILE A 76 1.63 -5.19 18.25
C ILE A 76 1.39 -3.84 17.57
N ILE A 77 1.00 -3.89 16.29
CA ILE A 77 0.62 -2.72 15.48
C ILE A 77 -0.89 -2.54 15.57
N GLU A 78 -1.36 -1.73 16.52
CA GLU A 78 -2.77 -1.40 16.69
C GLU A 78 -3.03 0.08 16.96
N SER A 79 -4.30 0.48 16.83
CA SER A 79 -4.75 1.86 17.02
C SER A 79 -5.92 1.97 17.99
N GLU A 80 -6.03 3.12 18.64
CA GLU A 80 -7.12 3.43 19.55
C GLU A 80 -8.49 3.50 18.84
N LEU A 81 -9.54 3.14 19.59
CA LEU A 81 -10.93 3.43 19.29
C LEU A 81 -11.45 4.43 20.33
N VAL A 82 -11.84 5.62 19.90
CA VAL A 82 -12.24 6.71 20.81
C VAL A 82 -13.63 7.24 20.50
N ALA A 83 -14.40 7.61 21.52
CA ALA A 83 -15.65 8.32 21.34
C ALA A 83 -15.38 9.79 20.97
N ILE A 84 -16.20 10.35 20.06
CA ILE A 84 -16.07 11.73 19.58
C ILE A 84 -17.39 12.52 19.70
N PRO A 85 -17.98 12.63 20.91
CA PRO A 85 -19.29 13.27 21.10
C PRO A 85 -19.31 14.76 20.72
N ALA A 86 -18.19 15.48 20.91
CA ALA A 86 -18.07 16.87 20.48
C ALA A 86 -18.16 17.02 18.95
N MET A 87 -17.55 16.08 18.21
CA MET A 87 -17.63 16.06 16.75
C MET A 87 -19.04 15.69 16.29
N LYS A 88 -19.68 14.71 16.94
CA LYS A 88 -21.09 14.38 16.70
C LYS A 88 -21.98 15.61 16.80
N ALA A 89 -21.94 16.31 17.94
CA ALA A 89 -22.75 17.52 18.15
C ALA A 89 -22.46 18.61 17.10
N ARG A 90 -21.21 18.75 16.68
CA ARG A 90 -20.82 19.67 15.61
C ARG A 90 -21.40 19.27 14.25
N LEU A 91 -21.35 17.99 13.89
CA LEU A 91 -21.91 17.48 12.63
C LEU A 91 -23.43 17.64 12.60
N GLU A 92 -24.12 17.27 13.68
CA GLU A 92 -25.58 17.42 13.79
C GLU A 92 -26.02 18.87 13.63
N LYS A 93 -25.30 19.81 14.25
CA LYS A 93 -25.54 21.25 14.09
C LYS A 93 -25.26 21.74 12.67
N THR A 94 -24.15 21.29 12.07
CA THR A 94 -23.69 21.78 10.76
C THR A 94 -24.60 21.31 9.64
N PHE A 95 -24.97 20.02 9.65
CA PHE A 95 -25.80 19.41 8.62
C PHE A 95 -27.29 19.39 8.97
N ARG A 96 -27.68 19.88 10.16
CA ARG A 96 -29.06 19.91 10.68
C ARG A 96 -29.74 18.54 10.65
N GLN A 97 -28.97 17.50 10.91
CA GLN A 97 -29.41 16.11 10.84
C GLN A 97 -28.94 15.36 12.11
N PRO A 98 -29.84 14.77 12.91
CA PRO A 98 -29.44 13.97 14.07
C PRO A 98 -28.68 12.71 13.66
N ILE A 99 -27.69 12.32 14.46
CA ILE A 99 -26.93 11.07 14.35
C ILE A 99 -27.35 10.16 15.50
N ALA A 100 -27.93 9.00 15.19
CA ALA A 100 -28.35 8.03 16.21
C ALA A 100 -27.14 7.35 16.87
N GLY A 101 -27.27 7.00 18.16
CA GLY A 101 -26.24 6.26 18.90
C GLY A 101 -24.95 7.05 19.15
N ASP A 102 -23.87 6.34 19.46
CA ASP A 102 -22.55 6.92 19.69
C ASP A 102 -21.75 7.06 18.39
N LEU A 103 -20.98 8.15 18.29
CA LEU A 103 -20.03 8.34 17.20
C LEU A 103 -18.62 8.02 17.70
N LEU A 104 -18.00 6.99 17.11
CA LEU A 104 -16.64 6.55 17.43
C LEU A 104 -15.69 6.83 16.28
N LEU A 105 -14.40 6.99 16.59
CA LEU A 105 -13.31 7.14 15.63
C LEU A 105 -12.26 6.05 15.86
N LYS A 106 -12.04 5.19 14.85
CA LYS A 106 -10.90 4.27 14.80
C LYS A 106 -9.68 5.03 14.24
N LYS A 107 -8.66 5.25 15.08
CA LYS A 107 -7.51 6.12 14.79
C LYS A 107 -6.42 5.41 13.99
N ASP A 108 -6.77 4.77 12.87
CA ASP A 108 -5.76 4.15 12.00
C ASP A 108 -4.78 5.17 11.38
N SER A 109 -5.12 6.47 11.40
CA SER A 109 -4.20 7.58 11.13
C SER A 109 -3.06 7.74 12.15
N HIS A 110 -3.11 7.01 13.26
CA HIS A 110 -2.11 7.03 14.34
C HIS A 110 -1.44 5.67 14.55
N LEU A 111 -1.63 4.71 13.63
CA LEU A 111 -0.93 3.43 13.70
C LEU A 111 0.59 3.68 13.73
N PRO A 112 1.35 2.93 14.55
CA PRO A 112 2.80 3.09 14.60
C PRO A 112 3.43 2.79 13.24
N ILE A 113 4.70 3.17 13.09
CA ILE A 113 5.54 2.91 11.91
C ILE A 113 5.22 3.77 10.68
N SER A 114 3.94 3.90 10.28
CA SER A 114 3.56 4.65 9.07
C SER A 114 2.38 5.61 9.20
N GLY A 115 1.71 5.69 10.37
CA GLY A 115 0.68 6.70 10.62
C GLY A 115 -0.53 6.62 9.70
N SER A 116 -0.86 5.43 9.18
CA SER A 116 -2.04 5.22 8.35
C SER A 116 -2.51 3.78 8.36
N ILE A 117 -3.70 3.53 7.82
CA ILE A 117 -4.25 2.16 7.61
C ILE A 117 -3.31 1.26 6.78
N LYS A 118 -2.35 1.83 6.04
CA LYS A 118 -1.35 1.05 5.28
C LYS A 118 -0.37 0.31 6.21
N ALA A 119 -0.26 0.69 7.47
CA ALA A 119 0.47 -0.06 8.49
C ALA A 119 -0.12 -1.46 8.73
N ARG A 120 -1.39 -1.71 8.36
CA ARG A 120 -1.99 -3.05 8.44
C ARG A 120 -1.55 -3.91 7.26
N GLY A 121 -2.14 -3.66 6.09
CA GLY A 121 -1.92 -4.50 4.90
C GLY A 121 -0.51 -4.40 4.31
N GLY A 122 0.07 -3.20 4.23
CA GLY A 122 1.37 -2.99 3.58
C GLY A 122 2.53 -3.58 4.39
N ILE A 123 2.50 -3.47 5.71
CA ILE A 123 3.49 -4.13 6.58
C ILE A 123 3.26 -5.64 6.54
N TYR A 124 2.01 -6.10 6.69
CA TYR A 124 1.68 -7.52 6.65
C TYR A 124 2.16 -8.22 5.36
N GLU A 125 1.99 -7.59 4.21
CA GLU A 125 2.42 -8.13 2.91
C GLU A 125 3.93 -8.40 2.89
N VAL A 126 4.74 -7.44 3.34
CA VAL A 126 6.18 -7.62 3.30
C VAL A 126 6.68 -8.55 4.40
N LEU A 127 6.07 -8.54 5.60
CA LEU A 127 6.40 -9.54 6.62
C LEU A 127 6.08 -10.97 6.10
N THR A 128 4.94 -11.13 5.43
CA THR A 128 4.56 -12.40 4.79
C THR A 128 5.57 -12.82 3.72
N HIS A 129 6.02 -11.87 2.89
CA HIS A 129 7.03 -12.14 1.87
C HIS A 129 8.40 -12.51 2.48
N ALA A 130 8.85 -11.79 3.51
CA ALA A 130 10.10 -12.05 4.20
C ALA A 130 10.10 -13.42 4.90
N GLU A 131 9.01 -13.75 5.61
CA GLU A 131 8.82 -15.06 6.25
C GLU A 131 8.89 -16.19 5.22
N LYS A 132 8.16 -16.05 4.10
CA LYS A 132 8.15 -17.03 3.03
C LYS A 132 9.55 -17.25 2.46
N LEU A 133 10.25 -16.18 2.08
CA LEU A 133 11.62 -16.29 1.53
C LEU A 133 12.56 -17.01 2.50
N ALA A 134 12.50 -16.65 3.77
CA ALA A 134 13.36 -17.23 4.80
C ALA A 134 13.06 -18.71 5.09
N ILE A 135 11.78 -19.09 5.11
CA ILE A 135 11.33 -20.49 5.27
C ILE A 135 11.71 -21.31 4.04
N ASP A 136 11.45 -20.81 2.83
CA ASP A 136 11.76 -21.50 1.56
C ASP A 136 13.28 -21.73 1.39
N ALA A 137 14.11 -20.84 1.94
CA ALA A 137 15.56 -20.99 1.99
C ALA A 137 16.07 -21.91 3.13
N GLY A 138 15.18 -22.41 3.99
CA GLY A 138 15.53 -23.25 5.15
C GLY A 138 16.23 -22.50 6.29
N LEU A 139 16.15 -21.16 6.32
CA LEU A 139 16.83 -20.31 7.30
C LEU A 139 15.96 -20.03 8.54
N LEU A 140 14.63 -20.11 8.38
CA LEU A 140 13.64 -19.79 9.41
C LEU A 140 12.63 -20.93 9.56
N ASN A 141 12.20 -21.19 10.80
CA ASN A 141 11.05 -22.03 11.13
C ASN A 141 9.96 -21.19 11.82
N THR A 142 8.69 -21.57 11.71
CA THR A 142 7.57 -20.87 12.37
C THR A 142 7.63 -20.93 13.91
N ALA A 143 8.36 -21.88 14.48
CA ALA A 143 8.62 -21.97 15.92
C ALA A 143 9.84 -21.17 16.39
N ASP A 144 10.62 -20.56 15.48
CA ASP A 144 11.77 -19.74 15.84
C ASP A 144 11.34 -18.44 16.52
N ASP A 145 12.28 -17.85 17.26
CA ASP A 145 12.18 -16.46 17.67
C ASP A 145 12.57 -15.51 16.53
N TYR A 146 11.62 -14.72 16.04
CA TYR A 146 11.82 -13.90 14.83
C TYR A 146 12.76 -12.71 15.08
N ARG A 147 13.20 -12.45 16.31
CA ARG A 147 14.32 -11.52 16.58
C ARG A 147 15.57 -11.88 15.78
N LYS A 148 15.76 -13.16 15.43
CA LYS A 148 16.86 -13.60 14.55
C LYS A 148 16.86 -12.90 13.18
N LEU A 149 15.72 -12.40 12.70
CA LEU A 149 15.64 -11.65 11.45
C LEU A 149 16.43 -10.33 11.49
N LEU A 150 16.85 -9.87 12.67
CA LEU A 150 17.71 -8.69 12.85
C LEU A 150 19.20 -8.98 12.71
N THR A 151 19.62 -10.25 12.67
CA THR A 151 21.04 -10.61 12.63
C THR A 151 21.69 -10.28 11.28
N PRO A 152 23.02 -10.09 11.24
CA PRO A 152 23.74 -9.78 9.99
C PRO A 152 23.52 -10.82 8.87
N GLU A 153 23.33 -12.09 9.21
CA GLU A 153 23.08 -13.17 8.26
C GLU A 153 21.75 -12.97 7.53
N PHE A 154 20.67 -12.68 8.27
CA PHE A 154 19.37 -12.39 7.66
C PHE A 154 19.38 -11.09 6.86
N ARG A 155 20.15 -10.10 7.31
CA ARG A 155 20.30 -8.86 6.53
C ARG A 155 20.94 -9.09 5.17
N THR A 156 22.00 -9.90 5.15
CA THR A 156 22.71 -10.30 3.92
C THR A 156 21.83 -11.18 3.02
N PHE A 157 20.95 -12.00 3.61
CA PHE A 157 19.98 -12.78 2.86
C PHE A 157 18.94 -11.88 2.18
N PHE A 158 18.30 -10.98 2.93
CA PHE A 158 17.25 -10.10 2.38
C PHE A 158 17.76 -9.02 1.42
N SER A 159 19.05 -8.66 1.47
CA SER A 159 19.66 -7.73 0.51
C SER A 159 19.73 -8.27 -0.92
N GLN A 160 19.49 -9.57 -1.12
CA GLN A 160 19.45 -10.22 -2.44
C GLN A 160 18.10 -10.00 -3.16
N TYR A 161 17.11 -9.45 -2.45
CA TYR A 161 15.75 -9.22 -2.94
C TYR A 161 15.43 -7.73 -2.99
N SER A 162 14.47 -7.37 -3.85
CA SER A 162 13.98 -5.99 -3.96
C SER A 162 12.46 -5.98 -4.02
N ILE A 163 11.87 -4.94 -3.41
CA ILE A 163 10.43 -4.67 -3.46
C ILE A 163 10.26 -3.34 -4.19
N ALA A 164 9.38 -3.30 -5.18
CA ALA A 164 9.09 -2.09 -5.94
C ALA A 164 7.63 -1.68 -5.75
N VAL A 165 7.38 -0.39 -5.48
CA VAL A 165 6.03 0.17 -5.33
C VAL A 165 5.88 1.44 -6.15
N GLY A 166 4.81 1.51 -6.95
CA GLY A 166 4.37 2.74 -7.59
C GLY A 166 3.33 3.47 -6.73
N SER A 167 3.74 4.50 -5.99
CA SER A 167 2.84 5.35 -5.19
C SER A 167 3.19 6.83 -5.35
N THR A 168 2.17 7.70 -5.34
CA THR A 168 2.30 9.16 -5.46
C THR A 168 2.18 9.89 -4.10
N ARG A 169 2.16 9.17 -2.97
CA ARG A 169 2.01 9.77 -1.63
C ARG A 169 3.34 10.26 -1.04
N GLN A 170 3.25 11.23 -0.11
CA GLN A 170 4.37 11.80 0.67
C GLN A 170 5.32 10.72 1.25
N PRO A 171 6.65 11.00 1.34
CA PRO A 171 7.70 10.02 1.65
C PRO A 171 7.41 9.12 2.87
N GLY A 172 6.82 9.65 3.95
CA GLY A 172 6.51 8.89 5.17
C GLY A 172 5.57 7.68 4.98
N ASN A 173 4.76 7.64 3.91
CA ASN A 173 3.90 6.49 3.57
C ASN A 173 4.57 5.48 2.63
N VAL A 174 5.65 5.88 1.96
CA VAL A 174 6.49 5.04 1.08
C VAL A 174 7.73 4.54 1.84
N ASP A 175 8.02 5.15 2.99
CA ASP A 175 9.20 4.96 3.84
C ASP A 175 9.39 3.54 4.34
N TRP A 176 8.31 2.76 4.45
CA TRP A 176 8.44 1.34 4.81
C TRP A 176 8.95 0.51 3.62
N HIS A 177 8.48 0.80 2.40
CA HIS A 177 8.81 0.01 1.22
C HIS A 177 10.17 0.35 0.60
N ASN A 178 10.68 1.57 0.79
CA ASN A 178 11.99 1.99 0.25
C ASN A 178 13.03 2.33 1.32
N GLU A 179 12.72 3.13 2.35
CA GLU A 179 13.77 3.67 3.26
C GLU A 179 13.98 2.85 4.55
N ARG A 180 13.02 2.01 4.96
CA ARG A 180 13.12 1.15 6.17
C ARG A 180 13.16 -0.35 5.89
N ALA A 181 12.92 -0.78 4.65
CA ALA A 181 13.46 -2.05 4.15
C ALA A 181 15.00 -2.09 4.31
N HIS A 182 15.66 -0.92 4.36
CA HIS A 182 17.07 -0.80 4.71
C HIS A 182 17.43 -1.23 6.13
N ARG A 183 16.51 -1.34 7.10
CA ARG A 183 16.84 -1.95 8.41
C ARG A 183 16.94 -3.47 8.34
N LEU A 184 16.29 -4.09 7.35
CA LEU A 184 16.57 -5.45 6.94
C LEU A 184 17.78 -5.53 5.98
N GLN A 185 18.19 -4.45 5.31
CA GLN A 185 19.26 -4.48 4.29
C GLN A 185 20.59 -3.79 4.67
N GLY A 186 20.72 -3.22 5.87
CA GLY A 186 22.01 -2.86 6.47
C GLY A 186 22.72 -1.58 6.01
N ASP A 187 22.19 -0.77 5.08
CA ASP A 187 22.93 0.40 4.57
C ASP A 187 22.20 1.75 4.74
N GLY A 188 22.99 2.79 5.01
CA GLY A 188 22.60 4.21 4.99
C GLY A 188 22.18 4.69 3.58
N PRO A 189 21.74 5.96 3.44
CA PRO A 189 20.87 6.38 2.35
C PRO A 189 21.59 6.35 1.00
N TYR A 190 21.34 5.31 0.19
CA TYR A 190 21.76 5.27 -1.21
C TYR A 190 20.55 5.40 -2.13
N VAL A 191 20.03 6.62 -2.23
CA VAL A 191 18.92 6.96 -3.13
C VAL A 191 19.44 7.09 -4.57
N ARG A 192 19.13 6.12 -5.43
CA ARG A 192 19.20 6.34 -6.89
C ARG A 192 17.83 6.80 -7.39
N ARG A 193 17.63 8.12 -7.47
CA ARG A 193 16.46 8.71 -8.16
C ARG A 193 16.52 8.34 -9.64
N ARG A 194 15.52 7.63 -10.16
CA ARG A 194 15.10 7.85 -11.55
C ARG A 194 14.20 9.08 -11.53
N GLN A 195 14.69 10.17 -12.13
CA GLN A 195 13.87 11.35 -12.41
C GLN A 195 12.68 10.93 -13.27
N GLY A 196 11.56 11.61 -13.02
CA GLY A 196 10.26 11.30 -13.59
C GLY A 196 10.26 11.25 -15.11
N VAL A 197 9.42 10.37 -15.64
CA VAL A 197 8.96 10.46 -17.02
C VAL A 197 8.06 11.68 -17.11
N GLU A 198 8.60 12.80 -17.55
CA GLU A 198 7.80 13.92 -18.03
C GLU A 198 6.98 13.45 -19.24
N LYS A 199 5.66 13.54 -19.13
CA LYS A 199 4.76 13.41 -20.27
C LYS A 199 4.87 14.67 -21.11
N GLY A 200 5.33 14.48 -22.35
CA GLY A 200 4.92 15.30 -23.50
C GLY A 200 5.88 16.43 -23.85
N GLN A 201 6.77 16.15 -24.81
CA GLN A 201 7.04 17.04 -25.93
C GLN A 201 7.62 16.22 -27.08
N THR A 202 7.01 16.40 -28.25
CA THR A 202 7.32 15.80 -29.55
C THR A 202 8.79 15.94 -29.92
N ALA A 203 9.45 14.85 -30.30
CA ALA A 203 10.73 14.89 -31.00
C ALA A 203 10.70 13.93 -32.20
N GLN A 204 10.92 14.51 -33.38
CA GLN A 204 10.92 13.90 -34.71
C GLN A 204 11.99 12.80 -34.87
N PRO A 205 11.81 11.87 -35.85
CA PRO A 205 12.82 10.85 -36.13
C PRO A 205 14.07 11.48 -36.75
N ARG A 206 15.24 11.12 -36.20
CA ARG A 206 16.56 11.47 -36.76
C ARG A 206 16.70 10.79 -38.13
N ARG A 207 16.91 11.60 -39.16
CA ARG A 207 17.41 11.17 -40.46
C ARG A 207 18.92 10.93 -40.34
N ASP A 208 19.33 9.70 -40.57
CA ASP A 208 20.70 9.38 -40.96
C ASP A 208 20.93 9.75 -42.43
N GLY A 209 22.14 10.19 -42.76
CA GLY A 209 22.71 10.03 -44.10
C GLY A 209 22.95 11.30 -44.91
N GLY A 210 24.15 11.85 -44.75
CA GLY A 210 25.05 12.09 -45.88
C GLY A 210 24.73 13.20 -46.88
N GLY A 211 25.18 14.42 -46.57
CA GLY A 211 25.25 15.54 -47.51
C GLY A 211 26.68 15.85 -47.98
N VAL A 212 27.05 15.26 -49.11
CA VAL A 212 27.83 15.83 -50.23
C VAL A 212 29.25 16.40 -49.99
N ARG A 213 30.23 15.57 -50.41
CA ARG A 213 31.32 15.80 -51.39
C ARG A 213 31.87 17.23 -51.62
N ARG A 214 33.21 17.31 -51.59
CA ARG A 214 34.17 17.78 -52.64
C ARG A 214 35.58 17.66 -52.00
N GLY A 215 36.65 17.17 -52.61
CA GLY A 215 36.97 16.68 -53.94
C GLY A 215 38.49 16.77 -54.12
N LEU A 216 39.02 15.93 -55.03
CA LEU A 216 40.24 16.09 -55.85
C LEU A 216 41.55 15.35 -55.47
N ARG A 217 42.02 14.65 -56.54
CA ARG A 217 43.37 14.18 -56.93
C ARG A 217 43.88 12.90 -56.23
N ARG A 218 44.61 11.98 -56.88
CA ARG A 218 44.98 11.62 -58.28
C ARG A 218 45.84 10.34 -58.14
N GLY A 219 45.85 9.45 -59.13
CA GLY A 219 47.01 8.58 -59.41
C GLY A 219 46.73 7.07 -59.49
N GLY A 220 47.06 6.48 -60.63
CA GLY A 220 47.20 5.04 -60.85
C GLY A 220 46.09 4.43 -61.68
#